data_AF-A0A2D6QW13-F1
#
_entry.id   AF-A0A2D6QW13-F1
#
_cell.length_a   1.000
_cell.length_b   1.000
_cell.length_c   1.000
_cell.angle_alpha   90.00
_cell.angle_beta   90.00
_cell.angle_gamma   90.00
#
_symmetry.space_group_name_H-M   'P 1'
#
loop_
_entity.id
_entity.type
_entity.pdbx_description
1 polymer ?
#
loop_
_entity_poly.entity_id
_entity_poly.type
_entity_poly.pdbx_seq_one_letter_code
_entity_poly.pdbx_strand_id
1 'polypeptide(L)'
;MAFTATRWRTLLAGHPDWDQPAPTATDCYRYCLSQPAVRIVLTAPSTTRQARENLTALATRPFGRRQTATWNAYGNLVYGDGHGRFDTQGQGP
;
A
#
# COMPACT_ATOMS: atom_id res chain seq x y z
N MET A 1 -13.31 -5.36 11.25
CA MET A 1 -13.01 -4.34 10.23
C MET A 1 -12.11 -4.97 9.17
N ALA A 2 -12.43 -4.80 7.89
CA ALA A 2 -11.58 -5.25 6.79
C ALA A 2 -11.09 -4.02 6.01
N PHE A 3 -9.78 -3.86 5.87
CA PHE A 3 -9.21 -2.81 5.02
C PHE A 3 -8.96 -3.42 3.65
N THR A 4 -9.71 -2.96 2.64
CA THR A 4 -9.44 -3.32 1.25
C THR A 4 -8.24 -2.49 0.80
N ALA A 5 -7.08 -3.12 0.77
CA ALA A 5 -5.84 -2.43 0.42
C ALA A 5 -5.75 -2.07 -1.08
N THR A 6 -6.80 -2.28 -1.88
CA THR A 6 -6.83 -2.15 -3.36
C THR A 6 -6.48 -0.80 -3.97
N ARG A 7 -6.27 0.26 -3.18
CA ARG A 7 -5.91 1.61 -3.69
C ARG A 7 -4.40 1.83 -3.85
N TRP A 8 -3.57 0.78 -3.93
CA TRP A 8 -2.11 0.95 -4.15
C TRP A 8 -1.72 1.40 -5.56
N ARG A 9 -2.61 1.41 -6.56
CA ARG A 9 -2.22 1.75 -7.96
C ARG A 9 -1.48 3.09 -8.07
N THR A 10 -1.89 4.09 -7.29
CA THR A 10 -1.20 5.40 -7.25
C THR A 10 0.20 5.29 -6.62
N LEU A 11 0.37 4.46 -5.59
CA LEU A 11 1.68 4.17 -4.99
C LEU A 11 2.61 3.47 -5.99
N LEU A 12 2.09 2.59 -6.85
CA LEU A 12 2.93 1.91 -7.85
C LEU A 12 3.43 2.85 -8.96
N ALA A 13 2.80 4.02 -9.12
CA ALA A 13 3.17 5.00 -10.13
C ALA A 13 4.40 5.86 -9.74
N GLY A 14 4.80 5.86 -8.46
CA GLY A 14 5.85 6.73 -7.97
C GLY A 14 5.35 8.14 -7.61
N HIS A 15 6.27 8.97 -7.10
CA HIS A 15 6.04 10.38 -6.81
C HIS A 15 7.29 11.16 -7.21
N PRO A 16 7.18 12.37 -7.82
CA PRO A 16 8.35 13.14 -8.23
C PRO A 16 9.31 13.48 -7.08
N ASP A 17 8.77 13.75 -5.89
CA ASP A 17 9.57 14.06 -4.69
C ASP A 17 10.01 12.81 -3.91
N TRP A 18 10.06 11.65 -4.57
CA TRP A 18 10.49 10.39 -3.95
C TRP A 18 11.76 9.85 -4.64
N ASP A 19 12.87 9.88 -3.90
CA ASP A 19 14.20 9.52 -4.42
C ASP A 19 14.49 7.99 -4.42
N GLN A 20 13.52 7.16 -4.00
CA GLN A 20 13.68 5.70 -3.96
C GLN A 20 12.75 5.03 -4.97
N PRO A 21 12.93 3.73 -5.28
CA PRO A 21 11.98 3.00 -6.10
C PRO A 21 10.56 3.05 -5.51
N ALA A 22 9.57 3.16 -6.38
CA ALA A 22 8.19 2.96 -6.01
C ALA A 22 7.98 1.54 -5.45
N PRO A 23 7.07 1.35 -4.48
CA PRO A 23 6.77 0.04 -3.94
C PRO A 23 6.18 -0.88 -5.03
N THR A 24 6.37 -2.18 -4.87
CA THR A 24 5.62 -3.18 -5.63
C THR A 24 4.26 -3.46 -4.99
N ALA A 25 3.36 -4.17 -5.69
CA ALA A 25 2.12 -4.66 -5.08
C ALA A 25 2.41 -5.54 -3.85
N THR A 26 3.45 -6.38 -3.94
CA THR A 26 3.92 -7.22 -2.82
C THR A 26 4.35 -6.38 -1.62
N ASP A 27 5.06 -5.26 -1.83
CA ASP A 27 5.44 -4.37 -0.73
C ASP A 27 4.22 -3.73 -0.06
N CYS A 28 3.22 -3.35 -0.83
CA CYS A 28 1.95 -2.84 -0.30
C CYS A 28 1.22 -3.89 0.55
N TYR A 29 1.16 -5.15 0.11
CA TYR A 29 0.57 -6.24 0.91
C TYR A 29 1.36 -6.49 2.20
N ARG A 30 2.70 -6.49 2.13
CA ARG A 30 3.57 -6.64 3.30
C ARG A 30 3.42 -5.50 4.28
N TYR A 31 3.26 -4.27 3.79
CA TYR A 31 3.00 -3.11 4.63
C TYR A 31 1.71 -3.29 5.42
N CYS A 32 0.61 -3.69 4.77
CA CYS A 32 -0.64 -4.01 5.47
C CYS A 32 -0.46 -5.11 6.51
N LEU A 33 0.23 -6.20 6.16
CA LEU A 33 0.49 -7.33 7.07
C LEU A 33 1.45 -6.97 8.22
N SER A 34 2.22 -5.88 8.11
CA SER A 34 3.10 -5.42 9.18
C SER A 34 2.37 -4.80 10.37
N GLN A 35 1.11 -4.38 10.19
CA GLN A 35 0.26 -3.87 11.25
C GLN A 35 -0.34 -5.04 12.05
N PRO A 36 -0.02 -5.21 13.35
CA PRO A 36 -0.49 -6.37 14.14
C PRO A 36 -2.02 -6.56 14.20
N ALA A 37 -2.78 -5.48 14.00
CA ALA A 37 -4.24 -5.53 13.95
C ALA A 37 -4.79 -6.13 12.64
N VAL A 38 -4.00 -6.19 11.56
CA VAL A 38 -4.40 -6.75 10.26
C VAL A 38 -4.14 -8.25 10.26
N ARG A 39 -5.22 -9.04 10.15
CA ARG A 39 -5.13 -10.51 10.12
C ARG A 39 -5.20 -11.09 8.71
N ILE A 40 -5.86 -10.39 7.78
CA ILE A 40 -6.13 -10.85 6.42
C ILE A 40 -5.92 -9.68 5.47
N VAL A 41 -5.29 -9.95 4.32
CA VAL A 41 -5.20 -9.01 3.20
C VAL A 41 -5.75 -9.69 1.95
N LEU A 42 -6.78 -9.09 1.35
CA LEU A 42 -7.38 -9.58 0.10
C LEU A 42 -6.61 -9.01 -1.09
N THR A 43 -6.32 -9.87 -2.07
CA THR A 43 -5.63 -9.49 -3.31
C THR A 43 -6.51 -9.82 -4.51
N ALA A 44 -6.35 -9.07 -5.61
CA ALA A 44 -7.09 -9.28 -6.86
C ALA A 44 -6.13 -9.31 -8.07
N PRO A 45 -5.28 -10.34 -8.18
CA PRO A 45 -4.37 -10.47 -9.31
C PRO A 45 -5.15 -10.74 -10.60
N SER A 46 -4.77 -10.10 -11.71
CA SER A 46 -5.36 -10.34 -13.03
C SER A 46 -4.71 -11.51 -13.77
N THR A 47 -3.61 -12.06 -13.25
CA THR A 47 -2.88 -13.18 -13.84
C THR A 47 -2.36 -14.15 -12.78
N THR A 48 -2.14 -15.41 -13.17
CA THR A 48 -1.53 -16.41 -12.29
C THR A 48 -0.12 -16.02 -11.86
N ARG A 49 0.63 -15.29 -12.70
CA ARG A 49 1.96 -14.77 -12.34
C ARG A 49 1.87 -13.79 -11.16
N GLN A 50 0.98 -12.80 -11.25
CA GLN A 50 0.72 -11.87 -10.15
C GLN A 50 0.23 -12.59 -8.90
N ALA A 51 -0.61 -13.62 -9.04
CA ALA A 51 -1.06 -14.41 -7.90
C ALA A 51 0.12 -15.09 -7.18
N ARG A 52 1.08 -15.64 -7.92
CA ARG A 52 2.31 -16.23 -7.34
C ARG A 52 3.20 -15.17 -6.69
N GLU A 53 3.36 -14.01 -7.32
CA GLU A 53 4.10 -12.87 -6.74
C GLU A 53 3.48 -12.42 -5.41
N ASN A 54 2.15 -12.33 -5.32
CA ASN A 54 1.46 -11.95 -4.08
C ASN A 54 1.77 -12.91 -2.93
N LEU A 55 1.89 -14.22 -3.19
CA LEU A 55 2.19 -15.22 -2.16
C LEU A 55 3.57 -15.00 -1.52
N THR A 56 4.51 -14.35 -2.21
CA THR A 56 5.84 -14.03 -1.65
C THR A 56 5.75 -13.02 -0.49
N ALA A 57 4.65 -12.27 -0.38
CA ALA A 57 4.40 -11.38 0.75
C ALA A 57 4.34 -12.13 2.09
N LEU A 58 3.91 -13.40 2.09
CA LEU A 58 3.82 -14.23 3.28
C LEU A 58 5.15 -14.86 3.69
N ALA A 59 6.05 -15.10 2.73
CA ALA A 59 7.36 -15.70 2.97
C ALA A 59 8.37 -14.71 3.56
N THR A 60 8.08 -13.41 3.45
CA THR A 60 9.03 -12.35 3.80
C THR A 60 8.73 -11.79 5.19
N ARG A 61 9.78 -11.49 5.97
CA ARG A 61 9.60 -10.89 7.30
C ARG A 61 8.82 -9.56 7.22
N PRO A 62 7.99 -9.25 8.23
CA PRO A 62 7.36 -7.94 8.38
C PRO A 62 8.39 -6.82 8.36
N PHE A 63 7.99 -5.64 7.89
CA PHE A 63 8.86 -4.47 7.92
C PHE A 63 9.26 -4.12 9.36
N GLY A 64 10.54 -3.82 9.56
CA GLY A 64 11.01 -3.22 10.80
C GLY A 64 10.57 -1.76 10.90
N ARG A 65 10.58 -1.19 12.11
CA ARG A 65 10.08 0.18 12.39
C ARG A 65 10.60 1.25 11.43
N ARG A 66 11.88 1.21 11.07
CA ARG A 66 12.50 2.16 10.13
C ARG A 66 11.86 2.09 8.75
N GLN A 67 11.67 0.87 8.25
CA GLN A 67 11.12 0.64 6.91
C GLN A 67 9.62 0.98 6.88
N THR A 68 8.88 0.72 7.96
CA THR A 68 7.51 1.22 8.12
C THR A 68 7.47 2.75 8.06
N ALA A 69 8.36 3.45 8.77
CA ALA A 69 8.41 4.91 8.74
C ALA A 69 8.71 5.47 7.33
N THR A 70 9.60 4.81 6.57
CA THR A 70 9.85 5.13 5.16
C THR A 70 8.58 5.01 4.32
N TRP A 71 7.82 3.92 4.46
CA TRP A 71 6.58 3.73 3.72
C TRP A 71 5.46 4.68 4.16
N ASN A 72 5.42 5.08 5.43
CA ASN A 72 4.50 6.12 5.90
C ASN A 72 4.80 7.46 5.24
N ALA A 73 6.08 7.85 5.17
CA ALA A 73 6.50 9.09 4.51
C ALA A 73 6.13 9.07 3.02
N TYR A 74 6.37 7.96 2.34
CA TYR A 74 5.97 7.80 0.94
C TYR A 74 4.44 7.88 0.74
N GLY A 75 3.67 7.20 1.60
CA GLY A 75 2.21 7.28 1.58
C GLY A 75 1.69 8.70 1.81
N ASN A 76 2.33 9.45 2.71
CA ASN A 76 2.00 10.86 2.96
C ASN A 76 2.35 11.76 1.76
N LEU A 77 3.45 11.51 1.06
CA LEU A 77 3.75 12.24 -0.18
C LEU A 77 2.68 12.01 -1.25
N VAL A 78 2.18 10.77 -1.38
CA VAL A 78 1.19 10.41 -2.41
C VAL A 78 -0.24 10.82 -2.04
N TYR A 79 -0.60 10.86 -0.76
CA TYR A 79 -1.99 11.05 -0.30
C TYR A 79 -2.22 12.21 0.68
N GLY A 80 -1.17 12.88 1.16
CA GLY A 80 -1.21 13.81 2.30
C GLY A 80 -2.17 15.00 2.12
N ASP A 81 -2.41 15.41 0.87
CA ASP A 81 -3.27 16.56 0.57
C ASP A 81 -4.77 16.22 0.51
N GLY A 82 -5.17 14.93 0.64
CA GLY A 82 -6.59 14.54 0.62
C GLY A 82 -7.33 14.94 -0.66
N HIS A 83 -6.59 15.06 -1.78
CA HIS A 83 -7.10 15.38 -3.11
C HIS A 83 -7.03 14.19 -4.06
N GLY A 84 -7.07 12.98 -3.52
CA GLY A 84 -7.16 11.79 -4.34
C GLY A 84 -8.39 11.87 -5.24
N ARG A 85 -8.28 11.37 -6.48
CA ARG A 85 -9.31 11.44 -7.56
C ARG A 85 -10.73 10.93 -7.20
N PHE A 86 -10.92 10.40 -5.99
CA PHE A 86 -12.18 9.84 -5.49
C PHE A 86 -12.55 10.36 -4.09
N ASP A 87 -11.83 11.37 -3.60
CA ASP A 87 -12.15 11.97 -2.31
C ASP A 87 -13.47 12.72 -2.52
N THR A 88 -14.53 12.14 -1.95
CA THR A 88 -15.87 12.73 -1.98
C THR A 88 -15.76 14.02 -1.21
N GLN A 89 -15.96 15.15 -1.87
CA GLN A 89 -16.14 16.44 -1.22
C GLN A 89 -17.21 16.22 -0.16
N GLY A 90 -16.80 16.15 1.11
CA GLY A 90 -17.72 16.04 2.22
C GLY A 90 -18.56 17.29 2.20
N GLN A 91 -19.80 17.18 1.72
CA GLN A 91 -20.77 18.23 1.86
C GLN A 91 -21.07 18.34 3.35
N GLY A 92 -20.43 19.31 3.99
CA GLY A 92 -20.71 19.70 5.37
C GLY A 92 -22.15 20.22 5.52
N PRO A 93 -22.67 20.22 6.76
CA PRO A 93 -24.07 20.52 7.05
C PRO A 93 -24.52 21.92 6.60
#